data_AF-A0A7S2ING6-F1
#
_entry.id   AF-A0A7S2ING6-F1
#
_cell.length_a   1.000
_cell.length_b   1.000
_cell.length_c   1.000
_cell.angle_alpha   90.00
_cell.angle_beta   90.00
_cell.angle_gamma   90.00
#
_symmetry.space_group_name_H-M   'P 1'
#
loop_
_entity.id
_entity.type
_entity.pdbx_description
1 polymer ?
#
loop_
_entity_poly.entity_id
_entity_poly.type
_entity_poly.pdbx_seq_one_letter_code
_entity_poly.pdbx_strand_id
1 'polypeptide(L)'
;LNLDEEQLGWTPIEFVVHADIERRMLLADQARLSTEEAEEKADTAAQLNEVQMALESIEADTAVERATTLLTNLGFSPELRSRAMSALSGGWRVRTALAAAIFAKPDLLLLDEPTNHLSIGAVLWLARELKTNETWQSRMVVIVSHDRVFLDEVSTDSLHISGYARQLTQTRGNYSTWHKRREQQQLTFGRDMEIKQREFKELRDWNPGILGSTPKAMKIYQMKQKQADKREEEIAALQAEFASLSEDSELPLTLKAGGELSGFAVQIKNVGFSYTGKT
;
A
#
# COMPACT_ATOMS: atom_id res chain seq x y z
N LEU A 1 6.40 4.90 16.21
CA LEU A 1 5.37 5.67 16.92
C LEU A 1 6.05 6.43 18.05
N ASN A 2 6.08 7.76 18.00
CA ASN A 2 6.67 8.57 19.07
C ASN A 2 5.53 9.04 19.96
N LEU A 3 5.34 8.35 21.08
CA LEU A 3 4.34 8.71 22.10
C LEU A 3 4.98 9.69 23.08
N ASP A 4 4.21 10.68 23.51
CA ASP A 4 4.61 11.54 24.63
C ASP A 4 4.46 10.81 25.99
N GLU A 5 4.96 11.44 27.06
CA GLU A 5 4.92 10.84 28.40
C GLU A 5 3.50 10.58 28.90
N GLU A 6 2.54 11.43 28.52
CA GLU A 6 1.14 11.30 28.91
C GLU A 6 0.50 10.07 28.23
N GLN A 7 0.67 9.95 26.90
CA GLN A 7 0.17 8.83 26.11
C GLN A 7 0.79 7.49 26.51
N LEU A 8 2.01 7.48 27.07
CA LEU A 8 2.64 6.28 27.61
C LEU A 8 1.96 5.77 28.88
N GLY A 9 1.28 6.64 29.61
CA GLY A 9 0.47 6.31 30.79
C GLY A 9 -0.92 5.78 30.44
N TRP A 10 -1.47 6.15 29.29
CA TRP A 10 -2.81 5.74 28.86
C TRP A 10 -2.91 4.23 28.63
N THR A 11 -4.12 3.71 28.79
CA THR A 11 -4.53 2.40 28.30
C THR A 11 -4.84 2.43 26.81
N PRO A 12 -4.83 1.28 26.10
CA PRO A 12 -5.33 1.19 24.72
C PRO A 12 -6.73 1.77 24.51
N ILE A 13 -7.64 1.58 25.45
CA ILE A 13 -9.01 2.09 25.34
C ILE A 13 -9.00 3.61 25.36
N GLU A 14 -8.32 4.21 26.35
CA GLU A 14 -8.16 5.66 26.43
C GLU A 14 -7.51 6.22 25.17
N PHE A 15 -6.41 5.61 24.72
CA PHE A 15 -5.71 6.04 23.52
C PHE A 15 -6.62 6.05 22.26
N VAL A 16 -7.45 5.02 22.09
CA VAL A 16 -8.38 4.93 20.95
C VAL A 16 -9.50 5.97 21.07
N VAL A 17 -10.10 6.13 22.25
CA VAL A 17 -11.18 7.10 22.47
C VAL A 17 -10.67 8.53 22.31
N HIS A 18 -9.43 8.82 22.70
CA HIS A 18 -8.78 10.12 22.49
C HIS A 18 -8.47 10.43 21.03
N ALA A 19 -8.49 9.44 20.12
CA ALA A 19 -8.29 9.68 18.70
C ALA A 19 -9.46 10.44 18.05
N ASP A 20 -10.65 10.39 18.66
CA ASP A 20 -11.83 11.13 18.24
C ASP A 20 -11.70 12.61 18.64
N ILE A 21 -11.27 13.43 17.67
CA ILE A 21 -11.03 14.86 17.88
C ILE A 21 -12.34 15.60 18.15
N GLU A 22 -13.39 15.30 17.38
CA GLU A 22 -14.70 15.95 17.50
C GLU A 22 -15.29 15.72 18.89
N ARG A 23 -15.29 14.47 19.37
CA ARG A 23 -15.73 14.14 20.73
C ARG A 23 -14.93 14.89 21.79
N ARG A 24 -13.61 14.98 21.65
CA ARG A 24 -12.77 15.72 22.62
C ARG A 24 -13.10 17.21 22.66
N MET A 25 -13.30 17.82 21.51
CA MET A 25 -13.66 19.24 21.42
C MET A 25 -15.03 19.50 22.05
N LEU A 26 -16.03 18.68 21.72
CA LEU A 26 -17.37 18.81 22.28
C LEU A 26 -17.42 18.60 23.80
N LEU A 27 -16.67 17.62 24.34
CA LEU A 27 -16.59 17.42 25.79
C LEU A 27 -15.87 18.57 26.50
N ALA A 28 -14.84 19.15 25.87
CA ALA A 28 -14.17 20.33 26.42
C ALA A 28 -15.11 21.55 26.41
N ASP A 29 -15.89 21.74 25.35
CA ASP A 29 -16.88 22.80 25.26
C ASP A 29 -18.01 22.61 26.29
N GLN A 30 -18.50 21.38 26.48
CA GLN A 30 -19.48 21.06 27.53
C GLN A 30 -18.93 21.39 28.92
N ALA A 31 -17.68 21.02 29.22
CA ALA A 31 -17.05 21.31 30.50
C ALA A 31 -16.85 22.83 30.72
N ARG A 32 -16.48 23.57 29.68
CA ARG A 32 -16.36 25.03 29.73
C ARG A 32 -17.72 25.70 29.96
N LEU A 33 -18.74 25.34 29.18
CA LEU A 33 -20.08 25.92 29.27
C LEU A 33 -20.83 25.55 30.56
N SER A 34 -20.51 24.42 31.19
CA SER A 34 -21.08 24.03 32.48
C SER A 34 -20.42 24.72 33.69
N THR A 35 -19.19 25.24 33.52
CA THR A 35 -18.49 26.00 34.56
C THR A 35 -18.74 27.51 34.46
N GLU A 36 -18.96 28.02 33.25
CA GLU A 36 -19.54 29.34 33.01
C GLU A 36 -21.01 29.31 33.44
N GLU A 37 -21.32 29.70 34.69
CA GLU A 37 -22.66 29.64 35.30
C GLU A 37 -23.80 29.85 34.29
N ALA A 38 -24.48 28.75 33.92
CA ALA A 38 -25.61 28.74 33.00
C ALA A 38 -26.81 29.56 33.51
N GLU A 39 -26.73 30.13 34.72
CA GLU A 39 -27.79 30.85 35.40
C GLU A 39 -27.91 32.33 34.99
N GLU A 40 -26.89 32.96 34.39
CA GLU A 40 -26.94 34.42 34.09
C GLU A 40 -27.16 34.79 32.62
N LYS A 41 -27.03 33.88 31.64
CA LYS A 41 -27.19 34.19 30.21
C LYS A 41 -27.91 33.09 29.44
N ALA A 42 -29.08 33.41 28.87
CA ALA A 42 -29.87 32.51 28.01
C ALA A 42 -29.07 31.94 26.80
N ASP A 43 -28.04 32.65 26.36
CA ASP A 43 -27.15 32.27 25.26
C ASP A 43 -26.27 31.05 25.61
N THR A 44 -25.75 30.97 26.85
CA THR A 44 -24.94 29.84 27.32
C THR A 44 -25.74 28.55 27.39
N ALA A 45 -27.01 28.63 27.83
CA ALA A 45 -27.90 27.47 27.89
C ALA A 45 -28.26 26.95 26.48
N ALA A 46 -28.41 27.82 25.49
CA ALA A 46 -28.63 27.43 24.10
C ALA A 46 -27.41 26.69 23.53
N GLN A 47 -26.20 27.23 23.72
CA GLN A 47 -24.95 26.61 23.28
C GLN A 47 -24.72 25.24 23.94
N LEU A 48 -25.02 25.11 25.23
CA LEU A 48 -24.89 23.84 25.94
C LEU A 48 -25.83 22.77 25.37
N ASN A 49 -27.07 23.14 25.03
CA ASN A 49 -27.99 22.24 24.34
C ASN A 49 -27.49 21.83 22.95
N GLU A 50 -26.93 22.76 22.17
CA GLU A 50 -26.34 22.44 20.86
C GLU A 50 -25.19 21.44 20.98
N VAL A 51 -24.27 21.66 21.93
CA VAL A 51 -23.14 20.75 22.20
C VAL A 51 -23.65 19.38 22.67
N GLN A 52 -24.69 19.35 23.52
CA GLN A 52 -25.29 18.10 23.98
C GLN A 52 -25.92 17.31 22.81
N MET A 53 -26.68 17.98 21.94
CA MET A 53 -27.25 17.36 20.73
C MET A 53 -26.14 16.84 19.79
N ALA A 54 -25.04 17.58 19.65
CA ALA A 54 -23.90 17.12 18.85
C ALA A 54 -23.24 15.87 19.46
N LEU A 55 -23.01 15.84 20.78
CA LEU A 55 -22.48 14.67 21.50
C LEU A 55 -23.38 13.43 21.36
N GLU A 56 -24.69 13.62 21.41
CA GLU A 56 -25.68 12.55 21.16
C GLU A 56 -25.60 12.05 19.71
N SER A 57 -25.48 12.96 18.74
CA SER A 57 -25.41 12.60 17.31
C SER A 57 -24.19 11.74 16.95
N ILE A 58 -23.08 11.90 17.69
CA ILE A 58 -21.85 11.11 17.50
C ILE A 58 -21.77 9.90 18.45
N GLU A 59 -22.81 9.66 19.24
CA GLU A 59 -22.87 8.58 20.24
C GLU A 59 -21.64 8.60 21.17
N ALA A 60 -21.37 9.77 21.76
CA ALA A 60 -20.16 10.02 22.55
C ALA A 60 -20.08 9.17 23.83
N ASP A 61 -21.23 8.73 24.34
CA ASP A 61 -21.42 7.88 25.52
C ASP A 61 -21.00 6.42 25.27
N THR A 62 -21.29 5.88 24.08
CA THR A 62 -20.92 4.50 23.68
C THR A 62 -19.46 4.38 23.22
N ALA A 63 -18.72 5.49 23.16
CA ALA A 63 -17.36 5.54 22.60
C ALA A 63 -16.41 4.49 23.25
N VAL A 64 -16.49 4.30 24.56
CA VAL A 64 -15.65 3.34 25.30
C VAL A 64 -16.00 1.90 24.94
N GLU A 65 -17.29 1.59 24.76
CA GLU A 65 -17.76 0.25 24.37
C GLU A 65 -17.37 -0.07 22.91
N ARG A 66 -17.54 0.91 22.01
CA ARG A 66 -17.11 0.80 20.61
C ARG A 66 -15.60 0.60 20.51
N ALA A 67 -14.80 1.38 21.26
CA ALA A 67 -13.34 1.21 21.31
C ALA A 67 -12.93 -0.17 21.86
N THR A 68 -13.63 -0.65 22.89
CA THR A 68 -13.39 -1.99 23.47
C THR A 68 -13.68 -3.09 22.46
N THR A 69 -14.79 -2.99 21.72
CA THR A 69 -15.19 -3.94 20.68
C THR A 69 -14.16 -3.96 19.55
N LEU A 70 -13.74 -2.78 19.08
CA LEU A 70 -12.70 -2.62 18.07
C LEU A 70 -11.38 -3.28 18.47
N LEU A 71 -10.88 -3.00 19.68
CA LEU A 71 -9.67 -3.62 20.21
C LEU A 71 -9.81 -5.14 20.37
N THR A 72 -11.00 -5.62 20.75
CA THR A 72 -11.29 -7.07 20.84
C THR A 72 -11.17 -7.74 19.47
N ASN A 73 -11.74 -7.12 18.43
CA ASN A 73 -11.67 -7.64 17.06
C ASN A 73 -10.26 -7.62 16.50
N LEU A 74 -9.44 -6.66 16.92
CA LEU A 74 -8.00 -6.63 16.67
C LEU A 74 -7.21 -7.59 17.57
N GLY A 75 -7.86 -8.41 18.40
CA GLY A 75 -7.22 -9.49 19.16
C GLY A 75 -6.59 -9.06 20.49
N PHE A 76 -6.94 -7.90 21.04
CA PHE A 76 -6.53 -7.53 22.39
C PHE A 76 -7.32 -8.31 23.44
N SER A 77 -6.63 -8.99 24.37
CA SER A 77 -7.26 -9.59 25.55
C SER A 77 -7.67 -8.52 26.57
N PRO A 78 -8.59 -8.82 27.50
CA PRO A 78 -8.97 -7.89 28.57
C PRO A 78 -7.77 -7.35 29.35
N GLU A 79 -6.78 -8.20 29.65
CA GLU A 79 -5.58 -7.83 30.39
C GLU A 79 -4.70 -6.85 29.61
N LEU A 80 -4.61 -7.02 28.28
CA LEU A 80 -3.84 -6.11 27.42
C LEU A 80 -4.51 -4.74 27.30
N ARG A 81 -5.85 -4.70 27.27
CA ARG A 81 -6.62 -3.45 27.15
C ARG A 81 -6.52 -2.57 28.38
N SER A 82 -6.24 -3.14 29.55
CA SER A 82 -6.10 -2.40 30.82
C SER A 82 -4.64 -2.05 31.17
N ARG A 83 -3.66 -2.46 30.35
CA ARG A 83 -2.25 -2.11 30.58
C ARG A 83 -1.94 -0.73 30.04
N ALA A 84 -1.02 -0.04 30.69
CA ALA A 84 -0.45 1.19 30.16
C ALA A 84 0.29 0.92 28.83
N MET A 85 0.22 1.88 27.90
CA MET A 85 0.90 1.82 26.60
C MET A 85 2.41 1.60 26.73
N SER A 86 3.03 2.14 27.78
CA SER A 86 4.44 1.89 28.13
C SER A 86 4.77 0.41 28.37
N ALA A 87 3.82 -0.40 28.85
CA ALA A 87 4.01 -1.82 29.11
C ALA A 87 3.73 -2.72 27.88
N LEU A 88 3.23 -2.16 26.78
CA LEU A 88 2.96 -2.89 25.55
C LEU A 88 4.21 -3.02 24.68
N SER A 89 4.32 -4.14 23.95
CA SER A 89 5.35 -4.30 22.92
C SER A 89 5.12 -3.34 21.75
N GLY A 90 6.16 -3.08 20.96
CA GLY A 90 6.06 -2.20 19.79
C GLY A 90 4.94 -2.59 18.82
N GLY A 91 4.76 -3.89 18.57
CA GLY A 91 3.69 -4.39 17.70
C GLY A 91 2.29 -4.11 18.26
N TRP A 92 2.09 -4.27 19.57
CA TRP A 92 0.83 -3.92 20.23
C TRP A 92 0.55 -2.41 20.19
N ARG A 93 1.58 -1.56 20.35
CA ARG A 93 1.43 -0.10 20.23
C ARG A 93 1.04 0.31 18.81
N VAL A 94 1.64 -0.30 17.79
CA VAL A 94 1.26 -0.09 16.37
C VAL A 94 -0.18 -0.53 16.14
N ARG A 95 -0.59 -1.66 16.72
CA ARG A 95 -1.98 -2.16 16.63
C ARG A 95 -2.98 -1.24 17.33
N THR A 96 -2.62 -0.64 18.46
CA THR A 96 -3.43 0.39 19.12
C THR A 96 -3.56 1.63 18.24
N ALA A 97 -2.48 2.04 17.57
CA ALA A 97 -2.52 3.18 16.63
C ALA A 97 -3.41 2.90 15.41
N LEU A 98 -3.40 1.67 14.89
CA LEU A 98 -4.35 1.23 13.86
C LEU A 98 -5.79 1.33 14.36
N ALA A 99 -6.07 0.85 15.57
CA ALA A 99 -7.40 0.96 16.19
C ALA A 99 -7.82 2.43 16.31
N ALA A 100 -6.94 3.31 16.78
CA ALA A 100 -7.19 4.75 16.90
C ALA A 100 -7.50 5.39 15.53
N ALA A 101 -6.76 5.04 14.48
CA ALA A 101 -6.98 5.57 13.13
C ALA A 101 -8.33 5.12 12.54
N ILE A 102 -8.73 3.86 12.79
CA ILE A 102 -10.04 3.33 12.38
C ILE A 102 -11.16 4.00 13.18
N PHE A 103 -10.96 4.17 14.49
CA PHE A 103 -11.97 4.76 15.38
C PHE A 103 -12.25 6.23 15.04
N ALA A 104 -11.22 6.99 14.67
CA ALA A 104 -11.33 8.40 14.29
C ALA A 104 -12.12 8.63 12.98
N LYS A 105 -12.31 7.59 12.15
CA LYS A 105 -13.07 7.65 10.88
C LYS A 105 -12.72 8.88 10.00
N PRO A 106 -11.44 9.14 9.65
CA PRO A 106 -11.05 10.29 8.84
C PRO A 106 -11.54 10.18 7.38
N ASP A 107 -11.65 11.29 6.65
CA ASP A 107 -12.04 11.29 5.21
C ASP A 107 -11.01 10.58 4.32
N LEU A 108 -9.74 10.62 4.74
CA LEU A 108 -8.62 9.92 4.13
C LEU A 108 -7.89 9.09 5.18
N LEU A 109 -7.90 7.77 5.02
CA LEU A 109 -7.14 6.83 5.83
C LEU A 109 -5.94 6.31 5.02
N LEU A 110 -4.72 6.54 5.52
CA LEU A 110 -3.49 6.00 4.94
C LEU A 110 -2.98 4.87 5.83
N LEU A 111 -2.88 3.67 5.27
CA LEU A 111 -2.40 2.49 5.99
C LEU A 111 -1.12 1.96 5.33
N ASP A 112 -0.01 2.02 6.06
CA ASP A 112 1.26 1.46 5.62
C ASP A 112 1.47 0.09 6.29
N GLU A 113 1.39 -0.96 5.49
CA GLU A 113 1.53 -2.36 5.88
C GLU A 113 0.68 -2.74 7.11
N PRO A 114 -0.66 -2.51 7.07
CA PRO A 114 -1.52 -2.68 8.25
C PRO A 114 -1.69 -4.14 8.69
N THR A 115 -1.36 -5.10 7.82
CA THR A 115 -1.41 -6.53 8.12
C THR A 115 -0.21 -7.00 8.93
N ASN A 116 0.87 -6.20 8.97
CA ASN A 116 2.03 -6.52 9.79
C ASN A 116 1.64 -6.50 11.28
N HIS A 117 2.06 -7.55 12.00
CA HIS A 117 1.73 -7.76 13.41
C HIS A 117 0.26 -8.12 13.70
N LEU A 118 -0.58 -8.33 12.68
CA LEU A 118 -1.93 -8.86 12.86
C LEU A 118 -1.94 -10.40 12.81
N SER A 119 -2.80 -11.00 13.64
CA SER A 119 -3.21 -12.38 13.47
C SER A 119 -4.14 -12.51 12.27
N ILE A 120 -4.22 -13.71 11.67
CA ILE A 120 -5.10 -13.99 10.51
C ILE A 120 -6.55 -13.56 10.79
N GLY A 121 -7.08 -13.84 11.98
CA GLY A 121 -8.43 -13.42 12.36
C GLY A 121 -8.61 -11.89 12.35
N ALA A 122 -7.61 -11.14 12.83
CA ALA A 122 -7.67 -9.68 12.81
C ALA A 122 -7.50 -9.10 11.39
N VAL A 123 -6.70 -9.73 10.53
CA VAL A 123 -6.60 -9.36 9.10
C VAL A 123 -7.94 -9.54 8.40
N LEU A 124 -8.60 -10.69 8.61
CA LEU A 124 -9.92 -10.96 8.02
C LEU A 124 -10.99 -10.00 8.54
N TRP A 125 -10.95 -9.69 9.84
CA TRP A 125 -11.85 -8.68 10.41
C TRP A 125 -11.60 -7.31 9.78
N LEU A 126 -10.34 -6.86 9.67
CA LEU A 126 -9.99 -5.56 9.09
C LEU A 126 -10.43 -5.47 7.63
N ALA A 127 -10.19 -6.53 6.84
CA ALA A 127 -10.60 -6.57 5.45
C ALA A 127 -12.13 -6.43 5.32
N ARG A 128 -12.89 -7.17 6.15
CA ARG A 128 -14.34 -7.07 6.19
C ARG A 128 -14.81 -5.68 6.63
N GLU A 129 -14.19 -5.11 7.65
CA GLU A 129 -14.52 -3.80 8.19
C GLU A 129 -14.40 -2.73 7.10
N LEU A 130 -13.25 -2.66 6.43
CA LEU A 130 -12.99 -1.70 5.36
C LEU A 130 -13.88 -1.89 4.13
N LYS A 131 -14.27 -3.14 3.83
CA LYS A 131 -15.12 -3.46 2.67
C LYS A 131 -16.60 -3.22 2.92
N THR A 132 -17.10 -3.54 4.10
CA THR A 132 -18.55 -3.65 4.36
C THR A 132 -19.12 -2.49 5.16
N ASN A 133 -18.32 -1.76 5.92
CA ASN A 133 -18.80 -0.61 6.67
C ASN A 133 -19.09 0.57 5.73
N GLU A 134 -20.31 1.09 5.78
CA GLU A 134 -20.78 2.21 4.95
C GLU A 134 -19.92 3.47 5.13
N THR A 135 -19.34 3.65 6.32
CA THR A 135 -18.40 4.74 6.61
C THR A 135 -17.18 4.67 5.69
N TRP A 136 -16.59 3.48 5.51
CA TRP A 136 -15.39 3.33 4.67
C TRP A 136 -15.73 3.32 3.18
N GLN A 137 -16.93 2.88 2.80
CA GLN A 137 -17.39 2.93 1.40
C GLN A 137 -17.57 4.36 0.88
N SER A 138 -17.81 5.33 1.76
CA SER A 138 -17.94 6.75 1.42
C SER A 138 -16.65 7.54 1.58
N ARG A 139 -15.57 6.92 2.08
CA ARG A 139 -14.28 7.56 2.40
C ARG A 139 -13.16 7.00 1.54
N MET A 140 -12.03 7.71 1.49
CA MET A 140 -10.86 7.25 0.73
C MET A 140 -9.90 6.49 1.65
N VAL A 141 -9.57 5.27 1.29
CA VAL A 141 -8.58 4.44 2.00
C VAL A 141 -7.46 4.10 1.03
N VAL A 142 -6.23 4.48 1.38
CA VAL A 142 -5.02 4.11 0.63
C VAL A 142 -4.22 3.12 1.46
N ILE A 143 -3.95 1.95 0.89
CA ILE A 143 -3.27 0.87 1.59
C ILE A 143 -2.02 0.49 0.83
N VAL A 144 -0.88 0.50 1.52
CA VAL A 144 0.36 -0.14 1.09
C VAL A 144 0.41 -1.50 1.77
N SER A 145 0.51 -2.57 0.99
CA SER A 145 0.60 -3.93 1.52
C SER A 145 1.24 -4.86 0.51
N HIS A 146 1.95 -5.86 1.00
CA HIS A 146 2.41 -7.01 0.21
C HIS A 146 1.46 -8.23 0.32
N ASP A 147 0.41 -8.16 1.16
CA ASP A 147 -0.60 -9.20 1.29
C ASP A 147 -1.60 -9.13 0.13
N ARG A 148 -1.36 -10.00 -0.86
CA ARG A 148 -2.15 -10.09 -2.09
C ARG A 148 -3.62 -10.43 -1.82
N VAL A 149 -3.90 -11.29 -0.84
CA VAL A 149 -5.27 -11.74 -0.52
C VAL A 149 -6.04 -10.60 0.13
N PHE A 150 -5.39 -9.90 1.07
CA PHE A 150 -5.97 -8.71 1.70
C PHE A 150 -6.25 -7.61 0.67
N LEU A 151 -5.29 -7.30 -0.19
CA LEU A 151 -5.49 -6.32 -1.26
C LEU A 151 -6.62 -6.72 -2.20
N ASP A 152 -6.72 -8.00 -2.57
CA ASP A 152 -7.78 -8.48 -3.46
C ASP A 152 -9.18 -8.28 -2.90
N GLU A 153 -9.31 -8.41 -1.58
CA GLU A 153 -10.60 -8.33 -0.88
C GLU A 153 -11.08 -6.89 -0.69
N VAL A 154 -10.15 -5.95 -0.44
CA VAL A 154 -10.46 -4.57 -0.01
C VAL A 154 -10.31 -3.54 -1.14
N SER A 155 -9.36 -3.73 -2.07
CA SER A 155 -9.02 -2.68 -3.05
C SER A 155 -10.01 -2.60 -4.22
N THR A 156 -10.37 -1.37 -4.60
CA THR A 156 -11.14 -1.08 -5.82
C THR A 156 -10.24 -0.69 -6.99
N ASP A 157 -9.07 -0.14 -6.67
CA ASP A 157 -8.07 0.37 -7.60
C ASP A 157 -6.69 -0.05 -7.11
N SER A 158 -5.81 -0.39 -8.04
CA SER A 158 -4.43 -0.76 -7.79
C SER A 158 -3.49 0.32 -8.29
N LEU A 159 -2.60 0.77 -7.41
CA LEU A 159 -1.52 1.70 -7.72
C LEU A 159 -0.20 0.94 -7.69
N HIS A 160 0.50 0.94 -8.82
CA HIS A 160 1.82 0.33 -8.93
C HIS A 160 2.90 1.41 -8.97
N ILE A 161 3.88 1.31 -8.07
CA ILE A 161 5.03 2.20 -8.02
C ILE A 161 6.24 1.46 -8.59
N SER A 162 6.73 1.89 -9.74
CA SER A 162 7.96 1.38 -10.34
C SER A 162 9.15 2.20 -9.84
N GLY A 163 10.09 1.56 -9.15
CA GLY A 163 11.30 2.22 -8.64
C GLY A 163 12.30 2.52 -9.76
N TYR A 164 12.42 1.61 -10.72
CA TYR A 164 13.28 1.67 -11.90
C TYR A 164 12.77 2.72 -12.89
N ALA A 165 11.49 2.68 -13.25
CA ALA A 165 10.91 3.65 -14.16
C ALA A 165 10.56 4.99 -13.49
N ARG A 166 10.58 5.04 -12.14
CA ARG A 166 10.18 6.21 -11.32
C ARG A 166 8.78 6.72 -11.67
N GLN A 167 7.85 5.78 -11.86
CA GLN A 167 6.49 6.06 -12.34
C GLN A 167 5.44 5.39 -11.44
N LEU A 168 4.31 6.07 -11.30
CA LEU A 168 3.09 5.56 -10.67
C LEU A 168 2.09 5.22 -11.76
N THR A 169 1.63 3.97 -11.83
CA THR A 169 0.59 3.54 -12.77
C THR A 169 -0.64 3.09 -12.01
N GLN A 170 -1.80 3.66 -12.37
CA GLN A 170 -3.09 3.24 -11.84
C GLN A 170 -3.75 2.20 -12.75
N THR A 171 -4.35 1.18 -12.15
CA THR A 171 -5.26 0.25 -12.82
C THR A 171 -6.53 0.11 -11.99
N ARG A 172 -7.69 0.29 -12.63
CA ARG A 172 -8.98 -0.01 -11.99
C ARG A 172 -9.10 -1.51 -11.75
N GLY A 173 -9.62 -1.87 -10.59
CA GLY A 173 -9.69 -3.24 -10.12
C GLY A 173 -8.66 -3.54 -9.04
N ASN A 174 -8.90 -4.67 -8.38
CA ASN A 174 -8.08 -5.18 -7.31
C ASN A 174 -6.72 -5.73 -7.78
N TYR A 175 -5.92 -6.25 -6.83
CA TYR A 175 -4.58 -6.75 -7.08
C TYR A 175 -4.53 -7.79 -8.22
N SER A 176 -5.41 -8.78 -8.22
CA SER A 176 -5.49 -9.84 -9.24
C SER A 176 -5.78 -9.28 -10.63
N THR A 177 -6.62 -8.24 -10.71
CA THR A 177 -6.91 -7.56 -11.98
C THR A 177 -5.68 -6.85 -12.51
N TRP A 178 -4.97 -6.13 -11.64
CA TRP A 178 -3.70 -5.50 -11.98
C TRP A 178 -2.64 -6.53 -12.39
N HIS A 179 -2.45 -7.61 -11.63
CA HIS A 179 -1.46 -8.65 -11.90
C HIS A 179 -1.68 -9.30 -13.27
N LYS A 180 -2.91 -9.70 -13.60
CA LYS A 180 -3.25 -10.25 -14.92
C LYS A 180 -2.96 -9.27 -16.05
N ARG A 181 -3.30 -8.00 -15.86
CA ARG A 181 -3.00 -6.96 -16.85
C ARG A 181 -1.50 -6.78 -17.04
N ARG A 182 -0.73 -6.82 -15.95
CA ARG A 182 0.73 -6.70 -15.94
C ARG A 182 1.40 -7.85 -16.69
N GLU A 183 0.97 -9.08 -16.42
CA GLU A 183 1.44 -10.29 -17.10
C GLU A 183 1.16 -10.22 -18.62
N GLN A 184 -0.04 -9.80 -19.01
CA GLN A 184 -0.39 -9.63 -20.43
C GLN A 184 0.47 -8.56 -21.12
N GLN A 185 0.76 -7.45 -20.42
CA GLN A 185 1.65 -6.40 -20.92
C GLN A 185 3.07 -6.93 -21.12
N GLN A 186 3.60 -7.71 -20.17
CA GLN A 186 4.92 -8.34 -20.29
C GLN A 186 5.00 -9.31 -21.47
N LEU A 187 3.99 -10.17 -21.64
CA LEU A 187 3.95 -11.11 -22.76
C LEU A 187 3.89 -10.41 -24.12
N THR A 188 3.08 -9.36 -24.23
CA THR A 188 2.94 -8.58 -25.46
C THR A 188 4.24 -7.83 -25.77
N PHE A 189 4.80 -7.16 -24.75
CA PHE A 189 6.05 -6.43 -24.86
C PHE A 189 7.21 -7.36 -25.27
N GLY A 190 7.34 -8.53 -24.64
CA GLY A 190 8.37 -9.51 -24.97
C GLY A 190 8.29 -9.96 -26.43
N ARG A 191 7.09 -10.30 -26.93
CA ARG A 191 6.88 -10.69 -28.33
C ARG A 191 7.22 -9.57 -29.31
N ASP A 192 6.76 -8.35 -29.04
CA ASP A 192 7.01 -7.19 -29.90
C ASP A 192 8.51 -6.85 -29.95
N MET A 193 9.18 -6.94 -28.80
CA MET A 193 10.63 -6.77 -28.68
C MET A 193 11.41 -7.82 -29.47
N GLU A 194 11.02 -9.10 -29.38
CA GLU A 194 11.64 -10.17 -30.16
C GLU A 194 11.51 -9.95 -31.68
N ILE A 195 10.33 -9.54 -32.14
CA ILE A 195 10.09 -9.24 -33.56
C ILE A 195 10.98 -8.08 -34.01
N LYS A 196 10.98 -6.97 -33.28
CA LYS A 196 11.79 -5.78 -33.61
C LYS A 196 13.29 -6.08 -33.57
N GLN A 197 13.77 -6.83 -32.58
CA GLN A 197 15.17 -7.24 -32.50
C GLN A 197 15.59 -8.13 -33.67
N ARG A 198 14.70 -9.02 -34.13
CA ARG A 198 14.95 -9.85 -35.31
C ARG A 198 15.05 -9.01 -36.57
N GLU A 199 14.09 -8.11 -36.82
CA GLU A 199 14.12 -7.18 -37.96
C GLU A 199 15.37 -6.31 -37.96
N PHE A 200 15.76 -5.80 -36.78
CA PHE A 200 16.98 -5.03 -36.61
C PHE A 200 18.22 -5.84 -36.97
N LYS A 201 18.32 -7.08 -36.45
CA LYS A 201 19.43 -7.97 -36.75
C LYS A 201 19.51 -8.30 -38.24
N GLU A 202 18.38 -8.59 -38.88
CA GLU A 202 18.31 -8.84 -40.33
C GLU A 202 18.78 -7.63 -41.15
N LEU A 203 18.39 -6.41 -40.76
CA LEU A 203 18.84 -5.18 -41.42
C LEU A 203 20.33 -4.91 -41.20
N ARG A 204 20.84 -5.18 -39.98
CA ARG A 204 22.23 -4.94 -39.61
C ARG A 204 23.20 -5.95 -40.23
N ASP A 205 22.78 -7.22 -40.31
CA ASP A 205 23.56 -8.31 -40.92
C ASP A 205 23.45 -8.32 -42.45
N TRP A 206 22.55 -7.51 -43.04
CA TRP A 206 22.38 -7.43 -44.48
C TRP A 206 23.65 -6.93 -45.18
N ASN A 207 24.18 -7.75 -46.10
CA ASN A 207 25.37 -7.44 -46.88
C ASN A 207 25.08 -7.65 -48.38
N PRO A 208 25.42 -6.70 -49.28
CA PRO A 208 25.21 -6.84 -50.72
C PRO A 208 26.05 -7.93 -51.41
N GLY A 209 26.95 -8.63 -50.69
CA GLY A 209 27.72 -9.76 -51.23
C GLY A 209 28.67 -9.35 -52.36
N ILE A 210 28.84 -10.22 -53.37
CA ILE A 210 29.80 -10.05 -54.49
C ILE A 210 29.53 -8.78 -55.32
N LEU A 211 28.30 -8.25 -55.32
CA LEU A 211 27.89 -7.04 -56.04
C LEU A 211 28.08 -5.73 -55.25
N GLY A 212 28.66 -5.80 -54.04
CA GLY A 212 28.79 -4.69 -53.10
C GLY A 212 29.64 -3.50 -53.58
N SER A 213 30.45 -3.67 -54.62
CA SER A 213 31.28 -2.60 -55.19
C SER A 213 30.52 -1.67 -56.15
N THR A 214 29.29 -2.02 -56.56
CA THR A 214 28.51 -1.17 -57.47
C THR A 214 27.93 0.05 -56.75
N PRO A 215 27.90 1.25 -57.37
CA PRO A 215 27.33 2.46 -56.74
C PRO A 215 25.87 2.31 -56.31
N LYS A 216 25.09 1.47 -57.01
CA LYS A 216 23.69 1.17 -56.66
C LYS A 216 23.61 0.29 -55.40
N ALA A 217 24.44 -0.75 -55.28
CA ALA A 217 24.48 -1.61 -54.10
C ALA A 217 24.94 -0.85 -52.83
N MET A 218 25.94 0.03 -52.97
CA MET A 218 26.39 0.90 -51.87
C MET A 218 25.30 1.83 -51.35
N LYS A 219 24.49 2.43 -52.23
CA LYS A 219 23.34 3.27 -51.82
C LYS A 219 22.28 2.47 -51.06
N ILE A 220 21.98 1.25 -51.52
CA ILE A 220 21.02 0.37 -50.83
C ILE A 220 21.56 -0.04 -49.45
N TYR A 221 22.85 -0.36 -49.36
CA TYR A 221 23.52 -0.68 -48.10
C TYR A 221 23.45 0.47 -47.09
N GLN A 222 23.82 1.69 -47.50
CA GLN A 222 23.70 2.87 -46.65
C GLN A 222 22.25 3.14 -46.22
N MET A 223 21.28 2.93 -47.11
CA MET A 223 19.86 3.06 -46.77
C MET A 223 19.42 2.01 -45.74
N LYS A 224 19.88 0.75 -45.87
CA LYS A 224 19.61 -0.34 -44.94
C LYS A 224 20.25 -0.12 -43.57
N GLN A 225 21.48 0.39 -43.53
CA GLN A 225 22.13 0.81 -42.29
C GLN A 225 21.33 1.90 -41.58
N LYS A 226 20.94 2.97 -42.30
CA LYS A 226 20.09 4.03 -41.73
C LYS A 226 18.74 3.50 -41.21
N GLN A 227 18.17 2.49 -41.88
CA GLN A 227 16.97 1.81 -41.38
C GLN A 227 17.26 1.04 -40.08
N ALA A 228 18.39 0.33 -40.00
CA ALA A 228 18.80 -0.37 -38.79
C ALA A 228 19.02 0.60 -37.62
N ASP A 229 19.72 1.72 -37.83
CA ASP A 229 19.94 2.74 -36.80
C ASP A 229 18.61 3.29 -36.27
N LYS A 230 17.67 3.60 -37.17
CA LYS A 230 16.32 4.03 -36.77
C LYS A 230 15.58 2.95 -35.98
N ARG A 231 15.72 1.67 -36.34
CA ARG A 231 15.11 0.56 -35.59
C ARG A 231 15.75 0.40 -34.20
N GLU A 232 17.05 0.63 -34.08
CA GLU A 232 17.75 0.62 -32.79
C GLU A 232 17.21 1.70 -31.85
N GLU A 233 17.01 2.92 -32.36
CA GLU A 233 16.36 4.01 -31.63
C GLU A 233 14.92 3.67 -31.22
N GLU A 234 14.12 3.07 -32.12
CA GLU A 234 12.74 2.63 -31.81
C GLU A 234 12.73 1.54 -30.71
N ILE A 235 13.67 0.60 -30.74
CA ILE A 235 13.81 -0.45 -29.72
C ILE A 235 14.19 0.17 -28.37
N ALA A 236 15.18 1.06 -28.36
CA ALA A 236 15.61 1.74 -27.14
C ALA A 236 14.49 2.59 -26.53
N ALA A 237 13.71 3.29 -27.35
CA ALA A 237 12.56 4.07 -26.90
C ALA A 237 11.47 3.18 -26.28
N LEU A 238 11.14 2.05 -26.92
CA LEU A 238 10.19 1.08 -26.38
C LEU A 238 10.67 0.45 -25.07
N GLN A 239 11.96 0.12 -24.96
CA GLN A 239 12.54 -0.38 -23.72
C GLN A 239 12.47 0.65 -22.59
N ALA A 240 12.65 1.94 -22.89
CA ALA A 240 12.52 3.01 -21.91
C ALA A 240 11.06 3.22 -21.48
N GLU A 241 10.11 3.19 -22.42
CA GLU A 241 8.68 3.33 -22.15
C GLU A 241 8.15 2.21 -21.25
N PHE A 242 8.51 0.96 -21.57
CA PHE A 242 8.10 -0.23 -20.83
C PHE A 242 9.13 -0.68 -19.79
N ALA A 243 10.04 0.22 -19.40
CA ALA A 243 11.09 -0.04 -18.41
C ALA A 243 10.54 -0.67 -17.12
N SER A 244 9.37 -0.23 -16.67
CA SER A 244 8.74 -0.77 -15.46
C SER A 244 8.39 -2.27 -15.55
N LEU A 245 8.12 -2.79 -16.75
CA LEU A 245 7.77 -4.21 -16.94
C LEU A 245 8.96 -5.14 -16.68
N SER A 246 10.19 -4.62 -16.72
CA SER A 246 11.42 -5.39 -16.51
C SER A 246 11.76 -5.66 -15.04
N GLU A 247 11.07 -5.00 -14.10
CA GLU A 247 11.31 -5.15 -12.65
C GLU A 247 10.89 -6.52 -12.11
N ASP A 248 9.83 -7.11 -12.66
CA ASP A 248 9.24 -8.36 -12.16
C ASP A 248 9.95 -9.61 -12.71
N SER A 249 11.26 -9.50 -12.99
CA SER A 249 12.05 -10.59 -13.58
C SER A 249 12.17 -11.77 -12.60
N GLU A 250 11.47 -12.88 -12.87
CA GLU A 250 11.70 -14.13 -12.16
C GLU A 250 13.07 -14.70 -12.54
N LEU A 251 13.98 -14.81 -11.57
CA LEU A 251 15.28 -15.45 -11.74
C LEU A 251 15.16 -16.93 -11.30
N PRO A 252 15.00 -17.88 -12.24
CA PRO A 252 14.93 -19.29 -11.87
C PRO A 252 16.29 -19.76 -11.31
N LEU A 253 16.34 -19.98 -10.00
CA LEU A 253 17.48 -20.61 -9.34
C LEU A 253 17.36 -22.13 -9.43
N THR A 254 18.09 -22.73 -10.36
CA THR A 254 18.20 -24.19 -10.45
C THR A 254 19.36 -24.68 -9.61
N LEU A 255 19.09 -25.13 -8.38
CA LEU A 255 20.09 -25.79 -7.54
C LEU A 255 20.20 -27.27 -7.93
N LYS A 256 21.29 -27.63 -8.61
CA LYS A 256 21.59 -29.05 -8.85
C LYS A 256 22.20 -29.65 -7.59
N ALA A 257 21.62 -30.73 -7.08
CA ALA A 257 22.20 -31.47 -5.96
C ALA A 257 23.47 -32.22 -6.41
N GLY A 258 24.58 -32.04 -5.68
CA GLY A 258 25.85 -32.75 -5.90
C GLY A 258 27.05 -31.82 -6.10
N GLY A 259 28.07 -31.96 -5.25
CA GLY A 259 29.33 -31.19 -5.26
C GLY A 259 29.71 -30.68 -3.86
N GLU A 260 31.02 -30.56 -3.57
CA GLU A 260 31.50 -29.84 -2.39
C GLU A 260 31.44 -28.32 -2.67
N LEU A 261 30.65 -27.59 -1.88
CA LEU A 261 30.59 -26.13 -1.95
C LEU A 261 31.80 -25.55 -1.22
N SER A 262 32.84 -25.12 -1.95
CA SER A 262 33.95 -24.37 -1.38
C SER A 262 33.58 -22.88 -1.23
N GLY A 263 32.90 -22.55 -0.13
CA GLY A 263 32.53 -21.17 0.23
C GLY A 263 31.10 -20.77 -0.12
N PHE A 264 30.82 -19.46 -0.13
CA PHE A 264 29.50 -18.91 -0.49
C PHE A 264 29.31 -18.95 -2.01
N ALA A 265 28.37 -19.74 -2.52
CA ALA A 265 28.09 -19.84 -3.96
C ALA A 265 27.33 -18.62 -4.51
N VAL A 266 26.56 -17.93 -3.66
CA VAL A 266 25.83 -16.70 -4.00
C VAL A 266 25.87 -15.77 -2.79
N GLN A 267 26.26 -14.52 -3.01
CA GLN A 267 26.13 -13.45 -2.01
C GLN A 267 25.04 -12.49 -2.45
N ILE A 268 23.96 -12.40 -1.68
CA ILE A 268 22.86 -11.48 -1.95
C ILE A 268 23.01 -10.29 -1.00
N LYS A 269 23.09 -9.08 -1.55
CA LYS A 269 23.21 -7.82 -0.79
C LYS A 269 21.91 -7.04 -0.97
N ASN A 270 21.46 -6.34 0.08
CA ASN A 270 20.25 -5.51 0.07
C ASN A 270 18.96 -6.28 -0.27
N VAL A 271 18.77 -7.45 0.32
CA VAL A 271 17.52 -8.22 0.21
C VAL A 271 16.73 -8.19 1.51
N GLY A 272 15.41 -8.03 1.39
CA GLY A 272 14.44 -8.34 2.43
C GLY A 272 13.88 -9.74 2.22
N PHE A 273 13.73 -10.52 3.30
CA PHE A 273 13.14 -11.85 3.27
C PHE A 273 11.77 -11.81 3.94
N SER A 274 10.75 -12.37 3.30
CA SER A 274 9.43 -12.61 3.88
C SER A 274 9.02 -14.05 3.60
N TYR A 275 8.57 -14.77 4.63
CA TYR A 275 8.10 -16.15 4.49
C TYR A 275 6.59 -16.17 4.25
N THR A 276 6.14 -16.71 3.12
CA THR A 276 4.74 -17.07 2.92
C THR A 276 4.43 -18.41 3.62
N GLY A 277 4.28 -18.35 4.94
CA GLY A 277 3.48 -19.26 5.77
C GLY A 277 3.91 -20.72 5.97
N LYS A 278 4.36 -21.06 7.19
CA LYS A 278 3.77 -22.01 8.17
C LYS A 278 4.84 -22.64 9.07
N THR A 279 4.70 -22.47 10.38
CA THR A 279 5.03 -23.49 11.39
C THR A 279 3.99 -24.60 11.36
#